data_AF-A0A958TM65-F1
#
_entry.id   AF-A0A958TM65-F1
#
_cell.length_a   1.000
_cell.length_b   1.000
_cell.length_c   1.000
_cell.angle_alpha   90.00
_cell.angle_beta   90.00
_cell.angle_gamma   90.00
#
_symmetry.space_group_name_H-M   'P 1'
#
loop_
_entity.id
_entity.type
_entity.pdbx_description
1 polymer ?
#
loop_
_entity_poly.entity_id
_entity_poly.type
_entity_poly.pdbx_seq_one_letter_code
_entity_poly.pdbx_strand_id
1 'polypeptide(L)'
;VNIEQTKIDTTFVTITKTNFFERMKSGRTYSHLKIKWITDCQFDLEFIESNDPYKKLLSTPGEIYSYEIVGTSEDSVFLKLIYRKSEYHFEMIKI
;
A
#
# COMPACT_ATOMS: atom_id res chain seq x y z
N VAL A 1 -12.30 24.54 -23.16
CA VAL A 1 -11.16 23.73 -22.66
C VAL A 1 -11.72 22.36 -22.34
N ASN A 2 -11.37 21.36 -23.14
CA ASN A 2 -11.81 19.98 -22.89
C ASN A 2 -11.02 19.47 -21.69
N ILE A 3 -11.69 19.28 -20.55
CA ILE A 3 -11.09 18.63 -19.40
C ILE A 3 -11.11 17.15 -19.77
N GLU A 4 -10.01 16.66 -20.36
CA GLU A 4 -9.77 15.22 -20.41
C GLU A 4 -9.92 14.70 -18.99
N GLN A 5 -10.89 13.81 -18.82
CA GLN A 5 -11.11 13.07 -17.58
C GLN A 5 -9.77 12.51 -17.14
N THR A 6 -9.15 13.09 -16.12
CA THR A 6 -7.91 12.60 -15.53
C THR A 6 -8.21 11.18 -15.08
N LYS A 7 -7.72 10.21 -15.86
CA LYS A 7 -7.88 8.79 -15.56
C LYS A 7 -7.29 8.57 -14.17
N ILE A 8 -8.15 8.35 -13.17
CA ILE A 8 -7.75 8.09 -11.80
C ILE A 8 -6.75 6.94 -11.84
N ASP A 9 -5.53 7.16 -11.37
CA ASP A 9 -4.52 6.10 -11.32
C ASP A 9 -4.90 5.14 -10.18
N THR A 10 -5.61 4.07 -10.56
CA THR A 10 -6.09 3.07 -9.62
C THR A 10 -5.03 2.00 -9.39
N THR A 11 -4.76 1.72 -8.12
CA THR A 11 -3.98 0.56 -7.69
C THR A 11 -4.91 -0.59 -7.32
N PHE A 12 -4.73 -1.74 -7.95
CA PHE A 12 -5.42 -2.97 -7.58
C PHE A 12 -4.51 -3.84 -6.72
N VAL A 13 -4.97 -4.24 -5.55
CA VAL A 13 -4.16 -5.02 -4.60
C VAL A 13 -4.73 -6.44 -4.48
N THR A 14 -3.87 -7.44 -4.61
CA THR A 14 -4.16 -8.82 -4.26
C THR A 14 -3.42 -9.19 -2.98
N ILE A 15 -4.14 -9.57 -1.94
CA ILE A 15 -3.58 -9.98 -0.65
C ILE A 15 -3.80 -11.47 -0.47
N THR A 16 -2.74 -12.18 -0.09
CA THR A 16 -2.77 -13.60 0.31
C THR A 16 -2.11 -13.73 1.68
N LYS A 17 -1.98 -14.96 2.20
CA LYS A 17 -1.33 -15.20 3.50
C LYS A 17 0.10 -14.63 3.59
N THR A 18 0.82 -14.56 2.48
CA THR A 18 2.23 -14.15 2.44
C THR A 18 2.54 -13.08 1.41
N ASN A 19 1.64 -12.78 0.47
CA ASN A 19 1.89 -11.78 -0.57
C ASN A 19 0.91 -10.62 -0.49
N PHE A 20 1.44 -9.43 -0.73
CA PHE A 20 0.71 -8.19 -1.00
C PHE A 20 1.19 -7.68 -2.36
N PHE A 21 0.37 -7.85 -3.38
CA PHE A 21 0.75 -7.60 -4.77
C PHE A 21 -0.09 -6.47 -5.35
N GLU A 22 0.55 -5.35 -5.69
CA GLU A 22 -0.08 -4.18 -6.29
C GLU A 22 0.05 -4.22 -7.81
N ARG A 23 -1.01 -3.86 -8.53
CA ARG A 23 -1.02 -3.63 -9.99
C ARG A 23 -1.52 -2.22 -10.26
N MET A 24 -0.75 -1.46 -11.04
CA MET A 24 -1.02 -0.05 -11.36
C MET A 24 -1.06 0.15 -12.88
N LYS A 25 -1.49 1.33 -13.34
CA LYS A 25 -1.46 1.71 -14.78
C LYS A 25 -2.12 0.67 -15.68
N SER A 26 -3.31 0.20 -15.28
CA SER A 26 -4.06 -0.86 -15.96
C SER A 26 -3.28 -2.18 -16.08
N GLY A 27 -2.51 -2.53 -15.05
CA GLY A 27 -1.74 -3.78 -14.95
C GLY A 27 -0.37 -3.76 -15.62
N ARG A 28 0.06 -2.62 -16.16
CA ARG A 28 1.37 -2.48 -16.82
C ARG A 28 2.54 -2.44 -15.85
N THR A 29 2.30 -1.94 -14.64
CA THR A 29 3.31 -1.93 -13.58
C THR A 29 2.81 -2.66 -12.34
N TYR A 30 3.74 -3.16 -11.54
CA TYR A 30 3.47 -3.90 -10.31
C TYR A 30 4.43 -3.52 -9.20
N SER A 31 4.01 -3.79 -7.97
CA SER A 31 4.85 -3.79 -6.78
C SER A 31 4.56 -5.05 -5.99
N HIS A 32 5.58 -5.83 -5.70
CA HIS A 32 5.48 -7.05 -4.92
C HIS A 32 6.04 -6.81 -3.53
N LEU A 33 5.18 -7.00 -2.54
CA LEU A 33 5.54 -7.01 -1.14
C LEU A 33 5.16 -8.35 -0.51
N LYS A 34 5.88 -8.72 0.52
CA LYS A 34 5.52 -9.83 1.39
C LYS A 34 4.77 -9.28 2.59
N ILE A 35 3.63 -9.88 2.93
CA ILE A 35 2.87 -9.52 4.12
C ILE A 35 3.20 -10.49 5.27
N LYS A 36 3.38 -9.94 6.46
CA LYS A 36 3.52 -10.70 7.71
C LYS A 36 2.58 -10.11 8.76
N TRP A 37 1.53 -10.85 9.09
CA TRP A 37 0.63 -10.51 10.18
C TRP A 37 1.34 -10.71 11.53
N ILE A 38 1.25 -9.71 12.39
CA ILE A 38 1.79 -9.71 13.76
C ILE A 38 0.65 -9.97 14.75
N THR A 39 -0.46 -9.27 14.55
CA THR A 39 -1.74 -9.45 15.24
C THR A 39 -2.88 -9.25 14.24
N ASP A 40 -4.13 -9.35 14.69
CA ASP A 40 -5.30 -9.11 13.82
C ASP A 40 -5.36 -7.68 13.27
N CYS A 41 -4.73 -6.72 13.97
CA CYS A 41 -4.72 -5.31 13.58
C CYS A 41 -3.33 -4.79 13.19
N GLN A 42 -2.29 -5.63 13.17
CA GLN A 42 -0.92 -5.22 12.87
C GLN A 42 -0.26 -6.14 11.87
N PHE A 43 0.40 -5.56 10.88
CA PHE A 43 1.14 -6.31 9.87
C PHE A 43 2.33 -5.52 9.34
N ASP A 44 3.36 -6.25 8.95
CA ASP A 44 4.49 -5.72 8.20
C ASP A 44 4.32 -6.01 6.70
N LEU A 45 4.65 -5.02 5.87
CA LEU A 45 4.92 -5.23 4.46
C LEU A 45 6.42 -5.09 4.20
N GLU A 46 7.04 -6.16 3.71
CA GLU A 46 8.44 -6.17 3.27
C GLU A 46 8.47 -5.96 1.75
N PHE A 47 9.14 -4.92 1.28
CA PHE A 47 9.28 -4.65 -0.14
C PHE A 47 10.22 -5.66 -0.80
N ILE A 48 9.74 -6.36 -1.83
CA ILE A 48 10.52 -7.36 -2.56
C ILE A 48 11.06 -6.73 -3.85
N GLU A 49 10.17 -6.27 -4.71
CA GLU A 49 10.54 -5.64 -5.99
C GLU A 49 9.39 -4.85 -6.61
N SER A 50 9.72 -3.97 -7.55
CA SER A 50 8.73 -3.29 -8.39
C SER A 50 9.33 -2.93 -9.74
N ASN A 51 8.50 -3.00 -10.79
CA ASN A 51 8.82 -2.41 -12.08
C ASN A 51 8.15 -1.02 -12.28
N ASP A 52 7.41 -0.52 -11.29
CA ASP A 52 6.89 0.84 -11.32
C ASP A 52 8.01 1.85 -11.00
N PRO A 53 8.22 2.89 -11.83
CA PRO A 53 9.35 3.80 -11.68
C PRO A 53 9.34 4.57 -10.36
N TYR A 54 8.17 4.89 -9.80
CA TYR A 54 8.09 5.64 -8.54
C TYR A 54 8.33 4.72 -7.35
N LYS A 55 7.65 3.57 -7.30
CA LYS A 55 7.82 2.60 -6.21
C LYS A 55 9.26 2.08 -6.14
N LYS A 56 9.86 1.75 -7.29
CA LYS A 56 11.27 1.33 -7.39
C LYS A 56 12.26 2.41 -6.93
N LEU A 57 11.93 3.68 -7.11
CA LEU A 57 12.78 4.79 -6.67
C LEU A 57 12.66 5.07 -5.16
N LEU A 58 11.46 4.88 -4.61
CA LEU A 58 11.15 5.23 -3.22
C LEU A 58 11.39 4.09 -2.23
N SER A 59 11.53 2.86 -2.71
CA SER A 59 11.66 1.65 -1.91
C SER A 59 12.90 0.84 -2.29
N THR A 60 13.58 0.28 -1.30
CA THR A 60 14.72 -0.64 -1.44
C THR A 60 14.29 -2.05 -1.03
N PRO A 61 14.66 -3.11 -1.77
CA PRO A 61 14.37 -4.49 -1.38
C PRO A 61 14.78 -4.78 0.08
N GLY A 62 13.86 -5.36 0.85
CA GLY A 62 14.00 -5.64 2.28
C GLY A 62 13.51 -4.52 3.20
N GLU A 63 13.08 -3.36 2.68
CA GLU A 63 12.46 -2.34 3.53
C GLU A 63 11.12 -2.78 4.10
N ILE A 64 10.89 -2.42 5.37
CA ILE A 64 9.70 -2.80 6.12
C ILE A 64 8.83 -1.57 6.37
N TYR A 65 7.54 -1.72 6.05
CA TYR A 65 6.47 -0.80 6.37
C TYR A 65 5.57 -1.46 7.41
N SER A 66 5.59 -0.97 8.64
CA SER A 66 4.81 -1.55 9.74
C SER A 66 3.49 -0.80 9.89
N TYR A 67 2.38 -1.50 9.63
CA TYR A 67 1.03 -0.94 9.69
C TYR A 67 0.27 -1.41 10.92
N GLU A 68 -0.57 -0.53 11.45
CA GLU A 68 -1.54 -0.83 12.49
C GLU A 68 -2.89 -0.20 12.17
N ILE A 69 -3.97 -0.97 12.24
CA ILE A 69 -5.33 -0.45 12.24
C ILE A 69 -5.60 0.12 13.63
N VAL A 70 -5.76 1.44 13.71
CA VAL A 70 -5.97 2.16 14.99
C VAL A 70 -7.44 2.51 15.22
N GLY A 71 -8.30 2.34 14.22
CA GLY A 71 -9.73 2.59 14.35
C GLY A 71 -10.49 2.31 13.06
N THR A 72 -11.81 2.27 13.17
CA THR A 72 -12.73 2.18 12.02
C THR A 72 -13.93 3.07 12.25
N SER A 73 -14.55 3.52 11.16
CA SER A 73 -15.89 4.12 11.14
C SER A 73 -16.77 3.37 10.13
N GLU A 74 -18.00 3.83 9.97
CA GLU A 74 -18.92 3.31 8.95
C GLU A 74 -18.27 3.38 7.55
N ASP A 75 -17.57 4.47 7.23
CA ASP A 75 -17.04 4.74 5.90
C ASP A 75 -15.51 4.65 5.80
N SER A 76 -14.78 4.51 6.91
CA SER A 76 -13.32 4.63 6.90
C SER A 76 -12.59 3.59 7.75
N VAL A 77 -11.32 3.37 7.41
CA VAL A 77 -10.33 2.67 8.23
C VAL A 77 -9.18 3.62 8.52
N PHE A 78 -8.79 3.74 9.80
CA PHE A 78 -7.68 4.58 10.23
C PHE A 78 -6.43 3.71 10.42
N LEU A 79 -5.35 4.09 9.74
CA LEU A 79 -4.08 3.36 9.74
C LEU A 79 -2.96 4.22 10.31
N LYS A 80 -2.15 3.63 11.19
CA LYS A 80 -0.83 4.12 11.56
C LYS A 80 0.23 3.35 10.77
N LEU A 81 1.19 4.06 10.19
CA LEU A 81 2.37 3.50 9.54
C LEU A 81 3.61 3.95 10.27
N ILE A 82 4.51 3.02 10.56
CA ILE A 82 5.87 3.30 10.95
C ILE A 82 6.80 2.92 9.79
N TYR A 83 7.54 3.91 9.28
CA TYR A 83 8.53 3.72 8.23
C TYR A 83 9.78 4.55 8.56
N ARG A 84 10.96 3.91 8.57
CA ARG A 84 12.25 4.56 8.89
C ARG A 84 12.23 5.43 10.16
N LYS A 85 11.57 4.95 11.22
CA LYS A 85 11.35 5.65 12.51
C LYS A 85 10.43 6.88 12.45
N SER A 86 9.85 7.16 11.30
CA SER A 86 8.79 8.17 11.14
C SER A 86 7.43 7.50 11.26
N GLU A 87 6.51 8.21 11.90
CA GLU A 87 5.12 7.80 12.07
C GLU A 87 4.22 8.62 11.15
N TYR A 88 3.29 7.95 10.47
CA TYR A 88 2.31 8.55 9.59
C TYR A 88 0.92 8.01 9.93
N HIS A 89 -0.10 8.86 9.78
CA HIS A 89 -1.49 8.48 9.99
C HIS A 89 -2.28 8.71 8.71
N PHE A 90 -3.10 7.74 8.34
CA PHE A 90 -3.91 7.76 7.13
C PHE A 90 -5.36 7.41 7.44
N GLU A 91 -6.26 8.04 6.71
CA GLU A 91 -7.66 7.61 6.60
C GLU A 91 -7.88 6.98 5.23
N MET A 92 -8.35 5.74 5.21
CA MET A 92 -8.74 5.02 4.01
C MET A 92 -10.26 5.05 3.91
N ILE A 93 -10.79 5.78 2.94
CA ILE A 93 -12.24 5.92 2.70
C ILE A 93 -12.71 4.75 1.82
N LYS A 94 -13.82 4.12 2.19
CA LYS A 94 -14.49 3.06 1.42
C LYS A 94 -15.18 3.70 0.20
N ILE A 95 -14.98 3.11 -0.99
CA ILE A 95 -15.53 3.56 -2.28
C ILE A 95 -16.49 2.50 -2.82
#